data_AF-A0A9C8WKS9-F1
#
_entry.id   AF-A0A9C8WKS9-F1
#
_cell.length_a   1.000
_cell.length_b   1.000
_cell.length_c   1.000
_cell.angle_alpha   90.00
_cell.angle_beta   90.00
_cell.angle_gamma   90.00
#
_symmetry.space_group_name_H-M   'P 1'
#
loop_
_entity.id
_entity.type
_entity.pdbx_description
1 polymer ?
#
loop_
_entity_poly.entity_id
_entity_poly.type
_entity_poly.pdbx_seq_one_letter_code
_entity_poly.pdbx_strand_id
1 'polypeptide(L)' 'MLDKFNAFLDTVSEFLAHRKGLLPLIGMALVLLNLLFRVAAGNSWLAATDLFLHLGIIVAVLGIMLAWAL' A
#
# COMPACT_ATOMS: atom_id res chain seq x y z
N MET A 1 9.54 -24.75 0.71
CA MET A 1 8.56 -23.68 1.04
C MET A 1 9.15 -22.28 0.85
N LEU A 2 10.46 -22.08 1.03
CA LEU A 2 11.15 -20.81 0.74
C LEU A 2 11.20 -20.44 -0.75
N ASP A 3 11.29 -21.41 -1.67
CA ASP A 3 11.42 -21.12 -3.11
C ASP A 3 10.19 -20.42 -3.70
N LYS A 4 8.99 -20.74 -3.17
CA LYS A 4 7.75 -20.07 -3.57
C LYS A 4 7.69 -18.62 -3.09
N PHE A 5 8.30 -18.32 -1.93
CA PHE A 5 8.36 -16.97 -1.38
C PHE A 5 9.34 -16.11 -2.19
N ASN A 6 10.51 -16.65 -2.56
CA ASN A 6 11.46 -15.95 -3.42
C ASN A 6 10.87 -15.70 -4.81
N ALA A 7 10.24 -16.70 -5.44
CA ALA A 7 9.59 -16.51 -6.74
C ALA A 7 8.45 -15.48 -6.71
N PHE A 8 7.71 -15.40 -5.60
CA PHE A 8 6.70 -14.37 -5.39
C PHE A 8 7.33 -12.99 -5.25
N LEU A 9 8.42 -12.86 -4.47
CA LEU A 9 9.14 -11.59 -4.34
C LEU A 9 9.80 -11.14 -5.65
N ASP A 10 10.33 -12.06 -6.45
CA ASP A 10 10.88 -11.75 -7.77
C ASP A 10 9.78 -11.24 -8.71
N THR A 11 8.62 -11.91 -8.76
CA THR A 11 7.48 -11.49 -9.58
C THR A 11 6.96 -10.12 -9.16
N VAL A 12 6.84 -9.89 -7.85
CA VAL A 12 6.40 -8.60 -7.29
C VAL A 12 7.45 -7.52 -7.57
N SER A 13 8.74 -7.83 -7.46
CA SER A 13 9.82 -6.89 -7.75
C SER A 13 9.89 -6.55 -9.23
N GLU A 14 9.71 -7.51 -10.13
CA GLU A 14 9.69 -7.27 -11.58
C GLU A 14 8.45 -6.46 -12.01
N PHE A 15 7.30 -6.74 -11.40
CA PHE A 15 6.08 -5.96 -11.59
C PHE A 15 6.22 -4.52 -11.08
N LEU A 16 6.88 -4.33 -9.94
CA LEU A 16 7.18 -3.00 -9.38
C LEU A 16 8.25 -2.26 -10.16
N ALA A 17 9.25 -2.97 -10.68
CA ALA A 17 10.33 -2.42 -11.48
C ALA A 17 9.82 -1.79 -12.77
N HIS A 18 8.85 -2.42 -13.41
CA HIS A 18 8.25 -1.89 -14.63
C HIS A 18 7.30 -0.71 -14.35
N ARG A 19 6.73 -0.61 -13.14
CA ARG A 19 5.74 0.39 -12.76
C ARG A 19 6.14 1.06 -11.44
N LYS A 20 7.24 1.83 -11.48
CA LYS A 20 7.85 2.52 -10.33
C LYS A 20 6.88 3.33 -9.44
N GLY A 21 5.69 3.70 -9.93
CA GLY A 21 4.66 4.42 -9.17
C GLY A 21 3.51 3.57 -8.59
N LEU A 22 3.49 2.25 -8.77
CA LEU A 22 2.32 1.43 -8.45
C LEU A 22 2.12 1.21 -6.95
N LEU A 23 3.19 1.01 -6.20
CA LEU A 23 3.13 0.91 -4.74
C LEU A 23 2.67 2.24 -4.08
N PRO A 24 3.21 3.42 -4.47
CA PRO A 24 2.65 4.72 -4.07
C PRO A 24 1.17 4.87 -4.39
N LEU A 25 0.74 4.42 -5.58
CA LEU A 25 -0.66 4.43 -6.00
C LEU A 25 -1.56 3.55 -5.11
N ILE A 26 -1.09 2.37 -4.71
CA ILE A 26 -1.81 1.51 -3.76
C ILE A 26 -1.94 2.21 -2.40
N GLY A 27 -0.87 2.84 -1.92
CA GLY A 27 -0.90 3.62 -0.68
C GLY A 27 -1.91 4.77 -0.75
N MET A 28 -1.93 5.52 -1.86
CA MET A 28 -2.92 6.57 -2.10
C MET A 28 -4.35 6.03 -2.16
N ALA A 29 -4.57 4.87 -2.79
CA ALA A 29 -5.88 4.22 -2.82
C ALA A 29 -6.36 3.81 -1.41
N LEU A 30 -5.46 3.30 -0.56
CA LEU A 30 -5.75 2.98 0.84
C LEU A 30 -6.15 4.22 1.64
N VAL A 31 -5.48 5.36 1.43
CA VAL A 31 -5.83 6.64 2.07
C VAL A 31 -7.21 7.14 1.61
N LEU A 32 -7.52 7.03 0.32
CA LEU A 32 -8.85 7.38 -0.21
C LEU A 32 -9.95 6.47 0.33
N LEU A 33 -9.69 5.17 0.44
CA LEU A 33 -10.61 4.22 1.06
C LEU A 33 -10.83 4.52 2.54
N ASN A 34 -9.79 4.90 3.27
CA ASN A 34 -9.93 5.34 4.67
C ASN A 34 -10.89 6.52 4.78
N LEU A 35 -10.76 7.51 3.90
CA LEU A 35 -11.64 8.67 3.85
C LEU A 35 -13.08 8.26 3.57
N LEU A 36 -13.30 7.34 2.62
CA LEU A 36 -14.62 6.81 2.30
C LEU A 36 -15.26 6.08 3.50
N PHE A 37 -14.48 5.26 4.21
CA PHE A 37 -14.93 4.58 5.43
C PHE A 37 -15.24 5.56 6.56
N ARG A 38 -14.45 6.61 6.71
CA ARG A 38 -14.65 7.60 7.75
C ARG A 38 -15.89 8.46 7.51
N VAL A 39 -16.20 8.76 6.25
CA VAL A 39 -17.42 9.48 5.85
C VAL A 39 -18.66 8.58 5.93
N ALA A 40 -18.57 7.33 5.47
CA ALA A 40 -19.72 6.42 5.44
C ALA A 40 -20.03 5.75 6.80
N ALA A 41 -19.00 5.49 7.61
CA ALA A 41 -19.08 4.68 8.83
C ALA A 41 -18.21 5.27 9.97
N GLY A 42 -18.29 6.58 10.18
CA GLY A 42 -17.45 7.33 11.14
C GLY A 42 -17.52 6.86 12.60
N ASN A 43 -18.56 6.12 12.99
CA ASN A 43 -18.70 5.56 14.35
C ASN A 43 -18.16 4.13 14.49
N SER A 44 -17.56 3.56 13.43
CA SER A 44 -16.92 2.25 13.47
C SER A 44 -15.50 2.35 14.06
N TRP A 45 -15.07 1.31 14.80
CA TRP A 45 -13.71 1.24 15.35
C TRP A 45 -12.62 1.35 14.27
N LEU A 46 -12.90 0.85 13.06
CA LEU A 46 -12.02 0.99 11.90
C LEU A 46 -11.84 2.45 11.46
N ALA A 47 -12.92 3.23 11.45
CA ALA A 47 -12.87 4.65 11.10
C ALA A 47 -12.29 5.51 12.23
N ALA A 48 -12.43 5.08 13.49
CA ALA A 48 -11.89 5.79 14.65
C ALA A 48 -10.37 5.67 14.79
N THR A 49 -9.77 4.59 14.28
CA THR A 49 -8.33 4.32 14.36
C THR A 49 -7.56 4.78 13.13
N ASP A 50 -8.26 5.18 12.06
CA ASP A 50 -7.67 5.54 10.77
C ASP A 50 -6.65 4.48 10.28
N LEU A 51 -6.95 3.19 10.50
CA LEU A 51 -6.01 2.10 10.29
C LEU A 51 -5.54 2.00 8.84
N PHE A 52 -6.46 2.22 7.89
CA PHE A 52 -6.19 2.27 6.46
C PHE A 52 -5.34 3.48 6.06
N LEU A 53 -5.47 4.60 6.77
CA LEU A 53 -4.63 5.78 6.55
C LEU A 53 -3.18 5.47 6.93
N HIS A 54 -2.96 4.87 8.10
CA HIS A 54 -1.62 4.52 8.58
C HIS A 54 -0.94 3.51 7.65
N LEU A 55 -1.65 2.43 7.28
CA LEU A 55 -1.17 1.44 6.33
C LEU A 55 -0.91 2.05 4.95
N GLY A 56 -1.83 2.88 4.46
CA GLY A 56 -1.70 3.55 3.17
C GLY A 56 -0.48 4.47 3.10
N ILE A 57 -0.22 5.27 4.14
CA ILE A 57 0.96 6.14 4.21
C ILE A 57 2.25 5.31 4.25
N ILE A 58 2.32 4.25 5.07
CA ILE A 58 3.50 3.38 5.14
C ILE A 58 3.79 2.76 3.76
N VAL A 59 2.77 2.20 3.11
CA VAL A 59 2.89 1.61 1.78
C VAL A 59 3.29 2.66 0.74
N ALA A 60 2.74 3.88 0.82
CA ALA A 60 3.08 4.96 -0.08
C ALA A 60 4.55 5.38 0.06
N VAL A 61 5.02 5.56 1.29
CA VAL A 61 6.40 5.94 1.59
C VAL A 61 7.38 4.85 1.14
N LEU A 62 7.10 3.59 1.49
CA LEU A 62 7.91 2.45 1.02
C LEU A 62 7.93 2.38 -0.51
N GLY A 63 6.80 2.65 -1.14
CA GLY A 63 6.68 2.73 -2.57
C GLY A 63 7.55 3.81 -3.22
N ILE A 64 7.56 5.00 -2.64
CA ILE A 64 8.38 6.11 -3.13
C ILE A 64 9.87 5.77 -2.94
N MET A 65 10.24 5.21 -1.79
CA MET A 65 11.61 4.77 -1.53
C MET A 65 12.07 3.70 -2.52
N LEU A 66 11.23 2.70 -2.83
CA LEU A 66 11.53 1.66 -3.82
C LEU A 66 11.62 2.22 -5.24
N ALA A 67 10.77 3.19 -5.58
CA ALA A 67 10.80 3.87 -6.89
C ALA A 67 12.11 4.63 -7.13
N TRP A 68 12.75 5.10 -6.06
CA TRP A 68 14.00 5.85 -6.11
C TRP A 68 15.23 4.93 -6.02
N ALA A 69 15.10 3.79 -5.35
CA ALA A 69 16.18 2.82 -5.19
C ALA A 69 16.45 1.98 -6.45
N LEU A 70 15.53 1.99 -7.42
CA LEU A 70 15.57 1.22 -8.67
C LEU A 70 15.55 2.13 -9.90
#